data_AF-A0AAU1T9M3-F1
#
_entry.id   AF-A0AAU1T9M3-F1
#
_cell.length_a   1.000
_cell.length_b   1.000
_cell.length_c   1.000
_cell.angle_alpha   90.00
_cell.angle_beta   90.00
_cell.angle_gamma   90.00
#
_symmetry.space_group_name_H-M   'P 1'
#
loop_
_entity.id
_entity.type
_entity.pdbx_description
1 polymer ?
#
loop_
_entity_poly.entity_id
_entity_poly.type
_entity_poly.pdbx_seq_one_letter_code
_entity_poly.pdbx_strand_id
1 'polypeptide(L)'
;MDADDVAEDLYRLPPVQFTAARNAQVVEAKRAGDAAAARRIAAFHKPTLAAWVSNLLARQKEEAGQLLELAQALREAHRTLDPEQFRALNHQQHVVIAGLARLAGGLARQAGQPVSPSVLHEVEQILHAALADPEVAEQWATGRLTKAPAVSTDFPGTSPLAQVPKKDAKPGKPTPAPASGKAPDAAEEKRRARLKEAMKAATAAAAEASRRDDDVRRAEEEHEQAGSRRSAADERVALLTAQLGEAEEERRTAAEAADEASVRVRDAAREQKAAQRKSARTSQVVERLSGGDSGR
;
A
#
# COMPACT_ATOMS: atom_id res chain seq x y z
N MET A 1 -17.31 34.30 0.98
CA MET A 1 -16.94 32.95 1.43
C MET A 1 -15.98 32.39 0.41
N ASP A 2 -14.76 32.04 0.82
CA ASP A 2 -13.82 31.48 -0.15
C ASP A 2 -14.27 30.06 -0.52
N ALA A 3 -14.17 29.70 -1.80
CA ALA A 3 -14.51 28.36 -2.26
C ALA A 3 -13.52 27.32 -1.71
N ASP A 4 -12.31 27.75 -1.38
CA ASP A 4 -11.29 26.87 -0.78
C ASP A 4 -11.59 26.54 0.68
N ASP A 5 -12.05 27.49 1.49
CA ASP A 5 -12.49 27.20 2.86
C ASP A 5 -13.67 26.20 2.85
N VAL A 6 -14.64 26.42 1.95
CA VAL A 6 -15.80 25.53 1.79
C VAL A 6 -15.36 24.11 1.41
N ALA A 7 -14.36 23.98 0.54
CA ALA A 7 -13.84 22.67 0.17
C ALA A 7 -13.21 21.95 1.36
N GLU A 8 -12.51 22.64 2.26
CA GLU A 8 -11.97 22.00 3.45
C GLU A 8 -13.04 21.38 4.33
N ASP A 9 -14.14 22.10 4.53
CA ASP A 9 -15.28 21.60 5.29
C ASP A 9 -15.97 20.44 4.57
N LEU A 10 -16.18 20.56 3.26
CA LEU A 10 -16.85 19.52 2.47
C LEU A 10 -16.07 18.20 2.44
N TYR A 11 -14.74 18.25 2.27
CA TYR A 11 -13.91 17.05 2.20
C TYR A 11 -13.62 16.42 3.58
N ARG A 12 -13.95 17.08 4.69
CA ARG A 12 -13.97 16.45 6.04
C ARG A 12 -15.21 15.58 6.24
N LEU A 13 -16.33 15.93 5.61
CA LEU A 13 -17.59 15.21 5.77
C LEU A 13 -17.55 13.82 5.14
N PRO A 14 -18.21 12.82 5.75
CA PRO A 14 -18.38 11.51 5.13
C PRO A 14 -18.97 11.63 3.71
N PRO A 15 -18.56 10.78 2.74
CA PRO A 15 -19.01 10.88 1.35
C PRO A 15 -20.53 10.85 1.17
N VAL A 16 -21.26 10.22 2.10
CA VAL A 16 -22.72 10.18 2.11
C VAL A 16 -23.37 11.54 2.40
N GLN A 17 -22.69 12.41 3.15
CA GLN A 17 -23.16 13.76 3.50
C GLN A 17 -22.68 14.84 2.51
N PHE A 18 -21.61 14.55 1.76
CA PHE A 18 -20.94 15.50 0.86
C PHE A 18 -21.89 16.23 -0.10
N THR A 19 -22.72 15.50 -0.84
CA THR A 19 -23.59 16.08 -1.87
C THR A 19 -24.62 17.04 -1.27
N ALA A 20 -25.20 16.68 -0.13
CA ALA A 20 -26.19 17.51 0.55
C ALA A 20 -25.55 18.80 1.07
N ALA A 21 -24.40 18.69 1.73
CA ALA A 21 -23.64 19.84 2.23
C ALA A 21 -23.18 20.76 1.09
N ARG A 22 -22.65 20.21 -0.01
CA ARG A 22 -22.23 20.98 -1.19
C ARG A 22 -23.40 21.78 -1.76
N ASN A 23 -24.57 21.15 -1.91
CA ASN A 23 -25.74 21.81 -2.46
C ASN A 23 -26.24 22.94 -1.54
N ALA A 24 -26.19 22.77 -0.21
CA ALA A 24 -26.50 23.83 0.74
C ALA A 24 -25.53 25.02 0.59
N GLN A 25 -24.23 24.76 0.51
CA GLN A 25 -23.21 25.81 0.31
C GLN A 25 -23.37 26.56 -1.02
N VAL A 26 -23.76 25.86 -2.09
CA VAL A 26 -24.09 26.50 -3.39
C VAL A 26 -25.30 27.44 -3.27
N VAL A 27 -26.32 27.05 -2.49
CA VAL A 27 -27.50 27.90 -2.25
C VAL A 27 -27.13 29.14 -1.43
N GLU A 28 -26.32 28.98 -0.38
CA GLU A 28 -25.86 30.10 0.44
C GLU A 28 -24.97 31.08 -0.35
N ALA A 29 -24.04 30.57 -1.16
CA ALA A 29 -23.21 31.42 -2.04
C ALA A 29 -24.06 32.22 -3.04
N LYS A 30 -25.12 31.62 -3.59
CA LYS A 30 -26.08 32.33 -4.46
C LYS A 30 -26.88 33.38 -3.70
N ARG A 31 -27.31 33.10 -2.46
CA ARG A 31 -28.01 34.06 -1.59
C ARG A 31 -27.14 35.26 -1.25
N ALA A 32 -25.83 35.02 -1.06
CA ALA A 32 -24.84 36.07 -0.82
C ALA A 32 -24.44 36.85 -2.09
N GLY A 33 -25.00 36.53 -3.26
CA GLY A 33 -24.70 37.21 -4.53
C GLY A 33 -23.39 36.78 -5.21
N ASP A 34 -22.70 35.77 -4.69
CA ASP A 34 -21.44 35.27 -5.23
C ASP A 34 -21.66 34.09 -6.19
N ALA A 35 -22.05 34.43 -7.42
CA ALA A 35 -22.27 33.44 -8.47
C ALA A 35 -20.98 32.70 -8.89
N ALA A 36 -19.80 33.31 -8.70
CA ALA A 36 -18.52 32.70 -9.04
C ALA A 36 -18.15 31.61 -8.02
N ALA A 37 -18.24 31.90 -6.72
CA ALA A 37 -18.04 30.91 -5.67
C ALA A 37 -19.07 29.77 -5.77
N ALA A 38 -20.34 30.08 -6.04
CA ALA A 38 -21.37 29.05 -6.24
C ALA A 38 -21.03 28.07 -7.38
N ARG A 39 -20.46 28.56 -8.50
CA ARG A 39 -20.01 27.70 -9.60
C ARG A 39 -18.82 26.83 -9.21
N ARG A 40 -17.83 27.40 -8.51
CA ARG A 40 -16.67 26.64 -8.02
C ARG A 40 -17.08 25.55 -7.03
N ILE A 41 -17.93 25.87 -6.06
CA ILE A 41 -18.44 24.90 -5.07
C ILE A 41 -19.23 23.78 -5.76
N ALA A 42 -20.04 24.11 -6.77
CA ALA A 42 -20.79 23.11 -7.53
C ALA A 42 -19.89 22.15 -8.33
N ALA A 43 -18.69 22.59 -8.71
CA ALA A 43 -17.71 21.77 -9.43
C ALA A 43 -16.99 20.76 -8.53
N PHE A 44 -17.11 20.87 -7.20
CA PHE A 44 -16.53 19.86 -6.31
C PHE A 44 -17.24 18.52 -6.45
N HIS A 45 -16.43 17.48 -6.64
CA HIS A 45 -16.89 16.11 -6.80
C HIS A 45 -16.83 15.36 -5.46
N LYS A 46 -17.83 14.49 -5.27
CA LYS A 46 -17.88 13.59 -4.13
C LYS A 46 -16.67 12.65 -4.15
N PRO A 47 -15.90 12.55 -3.05
CA PRO A 47 -14.80 11.60 -2.97
C PRO A 47 -15.30 10.16 -2.88
N THR A 48 -14.49 9.21 -3.37
CA THR A 48 -14.67 7.78 -3.01
C THR A 48 -14.41 7.58 -1.53
N LEU A 49 -14.82 6.43 -0.98
CA LEU A 49 -14.63 6.14 0.44
C LEU A 49 -13.13 6.08 0.79
N ALA A 50 -12.32 5.38 -0.01
CA ALA A 50 -10.86 5.34 0.18
C ALA A 50 -10.20 6.72 0.06
N ALA A 51 -10.61 7.53 -0.93
CA ALA A 51 -10.09 8.88 -1.09
C ALA A 51 -10.45 9.78 0.10
N TRP A 52 -11.66 9.67 0.64
CA TRP A 52 -12.05 10.40 1.86
C TRP A 52 -11.24 9.98 3.08
N VAL A 53 -11.07 8.67 3.32
CA VAL A 53 -10.23 8.15 4.41
C VAL A 53 -8.79 8.67 4.28
N SER A 54 -8.25 8.66 3.06
CA SER A 54 -6.93 9.17 2.77
C SER A 54 -6.83 10.70 2.98
N ASN A 55 -7.88 11.46 2.66
CA ASN A 55 -7.95 12.90 2.93
C ASN A 55 -7.99 13.20 4.44
N LEU A 56 -8.61 12.35 5.27
CA LEU A 56 -8.57 12.49 6.73
C LEU A 56 -7.14 12.35 7.25
N LEU A 57 -6.38 11.39 6.69
CA LEU A 57 -4.98 11.16 7.04
C LEU A 57 -4.09 12.32 6.57
N ALA A 58 -4.24 12.80 5.33
CA ALA A 58 -3.45 13.91 4.79
C ALA A 58 -3.56 15.21 5.60
N ARG A 59 -4.64 15.36 6.38
CA ARG A 59 -4.86 16.50 7.28
C ARG A 59 -4.13 16.38 8.61
N GLN A 60 -3.63 15.21 8.95
CA GLN A 60 -2.77 15.00 10.11
C GLN A 60 -1.34 15.38 9.71
N LYS A 61 -0.90 16.57 10.15
CA LYS A 61 0.34 17.19 9.67
C LYS A 61 1.59 16.35 9.98
N GLU A 62 1.58 15.68 11.13
CA GLU A 62 2.72 14.87 11.59
C GLU A 62 2.86 13.61 10.74
N GLU A 63 1.76 12.87 10.56
CA GLU A 63 1.71 11.64 9.78
C GLU A 63 1.88 11.87 8.27
N ALA A 64 1.36 12.98 7.76
CA ALA A 64 1.62 13.41 6.38
C ALA A 64 3.09 13.77 6.17
N GLY A 65 3.72 14.45 7.14
CA GLY A 65 5.15 14.74 7.13
C GLY A 65 6.01 13.47 7.07
N GLN A 66 5.68 12.46 7.89
CA GLN A 66 6.39 11.18 7.90
C GLN A 66 6.38 10.46 6.54
N LEU A 67 5.25 10.48 5.82
CA LEU A 67 5.19 9.89 4.47
C LEU A 67 6.06 10.64 3.46
N LEU A 68 6.06 11.98 3.52
CA LEU A 68 6.83 12.83 2.61
C LEU A 68 8.34 12.71 2.85
N GLU A 69 8.77 12.64 4.11
CA GLU A 69 10.16 12.42 4.50
C GLU A 69 10.66 11.06 4.00
N LEU A 70 9.85 10.00 4.15
CA LEU A 70 10.16 8.67 3.63
C LEU A 70 10.28 8.69 2.10
N ALA A 71 9.37 9.37 1.40
CA ALA A 71 9.42 9.51 -0.05
C ALA A 71 10.70 10.23 -0.51
N GLN A 72 11.15 11.24 0.24
CA GLN A 72 12.41 11.94 -0.03
C GLN A 72 13.63 11.04 0.21
N ALA A 73 13.67 10.30 1.31
CA ALA A 73 14.76 9.37 1.63
C ALA A 73 14.91 8.26 0.57
N LEU A 74 13.80 7.70 0.08
CA LEU A 74 13.81 6.68 -0.98
C LEU A 74 14.37 7.24 -2.31
N ARG A 75 14.01 8.48 -2.67
CA ARG A 75 14.55 9.13 -3.86
C ARG A 75 16.05 9.40 -3.74
N GLU A 76 16.52 9.80 -2.56
CA GLU A 76 17.95 10.01 -2.33
C GLU A 76 18.74 8.71 -2.43
N ALA A 77 18.23 7.62 -1.83
CA ALA A 77 18.84 6.29 -1.94
C ALA A 77 18.87 5.76 -3.38
N HIS A 78 17.81 6.00 -4.17
CA HIS A 78 17.79 5.71 -5.61
C HIS A 78 18.86 6.50 -6.37
N ARG A 79 19.09 7.77 -6.01
CA ARG A 79 20.09 8.64 -6.65
C ARG A 79 21.52 8.22 -6.33
N THR A 80 21.78 7.77 -5.11
CA THR A 80 23.10 7.31 -4.65
C THR A 80 23.41 5.86 -5.00
N LEU A 81 22.43 5.10 -5.51
CA LEU A 81 22.54 3.69 -5.89
C LEU A 81 23.03 2.76 -4.75
N ASP A 82 22.67 3.06 -3.50
CA ASP A 82 23.00 2.24 -2.33
C ASP A 82 22.00 1.07 -2.19
N PRO A 83 22.38 -0.19 -2.51
CA PRO A 83 21.43 -1.30 -2.53
C PRO A 83 21.03 -1.80 -1.14
N GLU A 84 21.85 -1.59 -0.11
CA GLU A 84 21.56 -2.01 1.26
C GLU A 84 20.60 -1.01 1.92
N GLN A 85 20.89 0.28 1.76
CA GLN A 85 20.00 1.35 2.21
C GLN A 85 18.64 1.27 1.50
N PHE A 86 18.63 0.94 0.20
CA PHE A 86 17.39 0.75 -0.54
C PHE A 86 16.51 -0.40 0.02
N ARG A 87 17.10 -1.56 0.34
CA ARG A 87 16.34 -2.67 0.95
C ARG A 87 15.78 -2.30 2.31
N ALA A 88 16.57 -1.62 3.15
CA ALA A 88 16.13 -1.17 4.47
C ALA A 88 14.96 -0.18 4.37
N LEU A 89 15.05 0.80 3.46
CA LEU A 89 14.00 1.79 3.22
C LEU A 89 12.74 1.17 2.62
N ASN A 90 12.86 0.15 1.77
CA ASN A 90 11.69 -0.55 1.21
C ASN A 90 10.96 -1.37 2.30
N HIS A 91 11.68 -1.99 3.24
CA HIS A 91 11.05 -2.63 4.39
C HIS A 91 10.34 -1.60 5.29
N GLN A 92 11.02 -0.49 5.61
CA GLN A 92 10.44 0.60 6.39
C GLN A 92 9.21 1.19 5.71
N GLN A 93 9.20 1.28 4.38
CA GLN A 93 8.05 1.74 3.60
C GLN A 93 6.80 0.93 3.87
N HIS A 94 6.87 -0.40 3.80
CA HIS A 94 5.71 -1.25 4.05
C HIS A 94 5.18 -1.09 5.49
N VAL A 95 6.07 -0.98 6.48
CA VAL A 95 5.69 -0.79 7.88
C VAL A 95 4.98 0.55 8.10
N VAL A 96 5.54 1.64 7.55
CA VAL A 96 4.97 3.00 7.66
C VAL A 96 3.61 3.05 6.97
N ILE A 97 3.50 2.58 5.73
CA ILE A 97 2.24 2.60 4.97
C ILE A 97 1.15 1.80 5.69
N ALA A 98 1.44 0.59 6.16
CA ALA A 98 0.47 -0.22 6.91
C ALA A 98 0.09 0.42 8.26
N GLY A 99 1.00 1.16 8.90
CA GLY A 99 0.71 1.96 10.10
C GLY A 99 -0.26 3.10 9.80
N LEU A 100 0.05 3.88 8.76
CA LEU A 100 -0.75 5.03 8.30
C LEU A 100 -2.14 4.62 7.84
N ALA A 101 -2.28 3.51 7.10
CA ALA A 101 -3.57 2.99 6.68
C ALA A 101 -4.44 2.58 7.88
N ARG A 102 -3.85 1.94 8.90
CA ARG A 102 -4.55 1.61 10.15
C ARG A 102 -4.99 2.87 10.91
N LEU A 103 -4.15 3.89 10.99
CA LEU A 103 -4.49 5.18 11.58
C LEU A 103 -5.67 5.83 10.83
N ALA A 104 -5.63 5.83 9.50
CA ALA A 104 -6.69 6.35 8.66
C ALA A 104 -8.03 5.63 8.89
N GLY A 105 -8.00 4.30 9.06
CA GLY A 105 -9.17 3.52 9.48
C GLY A 105 -9.70 3.91 10.86
N GLY A 106 -8.80 4.24 11.80
CA GLY A 106 -9.14 4.79 13.11
C GLY A 106 -9.84 6.15 13.01
N LEU A 107 -9.32 7.07 12.18
CA LEU A 107 -9.92 8.37 11.91
C LEU A 107 -11.32 8.23 11.29
N ALA A 108 -11.48 7.31 10.34
CA ALA A 108 -12.77 7.03 9.72
C ALA A 108 -13.80 6.53 10.75
N ARG A 109 -13.38 5.66 11.68
CA ARG A 109 -14.22 5.20 12.79
C ARG A 109 -14.61 6.34 13.73
N GLN A 110 -13.67 7.23 14.08
CA GLN A 110 -13.95 8.42 14.90
C GLN A 110 -14.94 9.36 14.22
N ALA A 111 -14.88 9.46 12.89
CA ALA A 111 -15.85 10.19 12.07
C ALA A 111 -17.18 9.44 11.85
N GLY A 112 -17.40 8.30 12.52
CA GLY A 112 -18.66 7.55 12.52
C GLY A 112 -18.85 6.62 11.32
N GLN A 113 -17.81 6.42 10.48
CA GLN A 113 -17.88 5.56 9.30
C GLN A 113 -16.77 4.50 9.35
N PRO A 114 -16.99 3.33 9.98
CA PRO A 114 -16.03 2.24 9.92
C PRO A 114 -15.86 1.75 8.49
N VAL A 115 -14.64 1.34 8.14
CA VAL A 115 -14.27 0.94 6.78
C VAL A 115 -13.83 -0.51 6.73
N SER A 116 -14.06 -1.16 5.58
CA SER A 116 -13.68 -2.55 5.36
C SER A 116 -12.18 -2.70 5.11
N PRO A 117 -11.61 -3.91 5.25
CA PRO A 117 -10.21 -4.17 4.90
C PRO A 117 -9.88 -3.83 3.43
N SER A 118 -10.81 -4.04 2.50
CA SER A 118 -10.64 -3.68 1.08
C SER A 118 -10.46 -2.17 0.89
N VAL A 119 -11.21 -1.34 1.63
CA VAL A 119 -11.05 0.12 1.59
C VAL A 119 -9.71 0.55 2.20
N LEU A 120 -9.25 -0.11 3.26
CA LEU A 120 -7.93 0.15 3.83
C LEU A 120 -6.82 -0.21 2.84
N HIS A 121 -6.97 -1.30 2.10
CA HIS A 121 -6.03 -1.66 1.05
C HIS A 121 -6.01 -0.62 -0.08
N GLU A 122 -7.16 -0.11 -0.51
CA GLU A 122 -7.19 1.02 -1.47
C GLU A 122 -6.48 2.27 -0.92
N VAL A 123 -6.59 2.55 0.38
CA VAL A 123 -5.84 3.65 1.03
C VAL A 123 -4.34 3.38 0.98
N GLU A 124 -3.88 2.15 1.24
CA GLU A 124 -2.47 1.77 1.09
C GLU A 124 -1.98 2.02 -0.35
N GLN A 125 -2.78 1.68 -1.37
CA GLN A 125 -2.42 1.94 -2.78
C GLN A 125 -2.28 3.44 -3.07
N ILE A 126 -3.15 4.29 -2.49
CA ILE A 126 -3.03 5.74 -2.62
C ILE A 126 -1.72 6.24 -1.98
N LEU A 127 -1.35 5.72 -0.81
CA LEU A 127 -0.11 6.10 -0.13
C LEU A 127 1.13 5.61 -0.88
N HIS A 128 1.08 4.41 -1.47
CA HIS A 128 2.13 3.91 -2.36
C HIS A 128 2.30 4.81 -3.59
N ALA A 129 1.20 5.26 -4.21
CA ALA A 129 1.23 6.18 -5.35
C ALA A 129 1.82 7.54 -4.96
N ALA A 130 1.42 8.10 -3.81
CA ALA A 130 1.98 9.35 -3.28
C ALA A 130 3.47 9.24 -2.95
N LEU A 131 3.94 8.07 -2.51
CA LEU A 131 5.36 7.86 -2.25
C LEU A 131 6.19 7.77 -3.55
N ALA A 132 5.61 7.18 -4.60
CA ALA A 132 6.26 6.98 -5.88
C ALA A 132 6.35 8.26 -6.73
N ASP A 133 5.33 9.12 -6.68
CA ASP A 133 5.21 10.30 -7.55
C ASP A 133 5.03 11.60 -6.72
N PRO A 134 5.94 12.58 -6.84
CA PRO A 134 5.84 13.85 -6.12
C PRO A 134 4.58 14.66 -6.48
N GLU A 135 4.08 14.60 -7.71
CA GLU A 135 2.84 15.30 -8.09
C GLU A 135 1.63 14.67 -7.39
N VAL A 136 1.62 13.35 -7.25
CA VAL A 136 0.59 12.63 -6.48
C VAL A 136 0.71 12.94 -4.99
N ALA A 137 1.93 13.05 -4.46
CA ALA A 137 2.17 13.45 -3.07
C ALA A 137 1.59 14.84 -2.76
N GLU A 138 1.84 15.81 -3.64
CA GLU A 138 1.29 17.17 -3.50
C GLU A 138 -0.24 17.17 -3.57
N GLN A 139 -0.82 16.45 -4.53
CA GLN A 139 -2.27 16.31 -4.65
C GLN A 139 -2.88 15.66 -3.41
N TRP A 140 -2.25 14.61 -2.89
CA TRP A 140 -2.67 13.94 -1.65
C TRP A 140 -2.60 14.89 -0.45
N ALA A 141 -1.51 15.64 -0.31
CA ALA A 141 -1.29 16.60 0.78
C ALA A 141 -2.33 17.72 0.82
N THR A 142 -3.00 18.03 -0.31
CA THR A 142 -4.13 18.99 -0.30
C THR A 142 -5.34 18.49 0.49
N GLY A 143 -5.45 17.17 0.73
CA GLY A 143 -6.58 16.55 1.43
C GLY A 143 -7.91 16.69 0.68
N ARG A 144 -7.86 16.77 -0.67
CA ARG A 144 -9.00 16.96 -1.58
C ARG A 144 -9.09 15.90 -2.68
N LEU A 145 -8.51 14.71 -2.46
CA LEU A 145 -8.61 13.62 -3.42
C LEU A 145 -10.06 13.19 -3.60
N THR A 146 -10.46 12.99 -4.85
CA THR A 146 -11.82 12.55 -5.21
C THR A 146 -11.88 11.07 -5.58
N LYS A 147 -10.76 10.52 -6.02
CA LYS A 147 -10.58 9.11 -6.39
C LYS A 147 -9.12 8.72 -6.12
N ALA A 148 -8.83 7.42 -6.14
CA ALA A 148 -7.45 6.97 -6.13
C ALA A 148 -6.70 7.56 -7.34
N PRO A 149 -5.48 8.11 -7.16
CA PRO A 149 -4.66 8.54 -8.28
C PRO A 149 -4.34 7.32 -9.15
N ALA A 150 -4.30 7.51 -10.46
CA ALA A 150 -3.80 6.46 -11.34
C ALA A 150 -2.33 6.24 -11.00
N VAL A 151 -1.93 4.99 -10.75
CA VAL A 151 -0.51 4.67 -10.65
C VAL A 151 0.08 4.93 -12.03
N SER A 152 0.88 5.98 -12.16
CA SER A 152 1.67 6.22 -13.37
C SER A 152 2.70 5.11 -13.48
N THR A 153 2.33 4.02 -14.14
CA THR A 153 3.27 3.09 -14.75
C THR A 153 3.77 3.73 -16.03
N ASP A 154 4.47 4.87 -15.91
CA ASP A 154 5.12 5.51 -17.05
C ASP A 154 6.43 4.76 -17.35
N PHE A 155 6.27 3.59 -17.97
CA PHE A 155 7.10 3.24 -19.11
C PHE A 155 6.63 4.14 -20.27
N PRO A 156 7.54 4.80 -21.01
CA PRO A 156 7.14 5.77 -22.03
C PRO A 156 6.36 5.07 -23.14
N GLY A 157 5.06 5.37 -23.21
CA GLY A 157 4.21 4.98 -24.33
C GLY A 157 2.91 4.30 -23.91
N THR A 158 1.91 5.09 -23.50
CA THR A 158 0.55 5.03 -24.07
C THR A 158 -0.33 6.04 -23.32
N SER A 159 -0.54 7.20 -23.94
CA SER A 159 -1.52 8.19 -23.47
C SER A 159 -2.92 7.78 -23.93
N PRO A 160 -3.94 7.70 -23.06
CA PRO A 160 -5.32 7.56 -23.51
C PRO A 160 -5.85 8.91 -23.99
N LEU A 161 -6.29 8.91 -25.24
CA LEU A 161 -6.79 10.06 -25.99
C LEU A 161 -7.91 10.83 -25.28
N ALA A 162 -7.78 12.15 -25.38
CA ALA A 162 -8.70 13.16 -24.92
C ALA A 162 -10.12 13.02 -25.50
N GLN A 163 -11.10 13.27 -24.64
CA GLN A 163 -12.51 13.40 -24.99
C GLN A 163 -12.74 14.67 -25.82
N VAL A 164 -13.43 14.52 -26.96
CA VAL A 164 -13.83 15.63 -27.83
C VAL A 164 -15.19 16.18 -27.36
N PRO A 165 -15.37 17.50 -27.20
CA PRO A 165 -16.64 18.08 -26.76
C PRO A 165 -17.65 18.20 -27.92
N LYS A 166 -18.94 18.04 -27.58
CA LYS A 166 -20.10 18.32 -28.42
C LYS A 166 -20.18 19.82 -28.74
N LYS A 167 -20.43 20.17 -30.00
CA LYS A 167 -20.65 21.54 -30.45
C LYS A 167 -22.13 21.77 -30.75
N ASP A 168 -22.75 22.65 -29.95
CA ASP A 168 -24.03 23.29 -30.23
C ASP A 168 -23.85 24.45 -31.22
N ALA A 169 -24.77 24.60 -32.19
CA ALA A 169 -25.00 25.87 -32.90
C ALA A 169 -26.43 25.95 -33.51
N LYS A 170 -27.35 26.53 -32.72
CA LYS A 170 -28.40 27.55 -32.99
C LYS A 170 -29.34 27.53 -34.24
N PRO A 171 -30.52 28.22 -34.14
CA PRO A 171 -31.77 27.84 -34.79
C PRO A 171 -32.20 28.72 -35.98
N GLY A 172 -32.92 28.14 -36.93
CA GLY A 172 -33.66 28.84 -37.99
C GLY A 172 -35.18 28.62 -37.87
N LYS A 173 -35.94 29.72 -37.96
CA LYS A 173 -37.40 29.83 -37.81
C LYS A 173 -38.18 29.42 -39.10
N PRO A 174 -39.53 29.31 -39.05
CA PRO A 174 -40.32 28.27 -39.75
C PRO A 174 -41.18 28.79 -40.90
N THR A 175 -41.65 27.89 -41.79
CA THR A 175 -42.99 27.88 -42.44
C THR A 175 -43.10 26.70 -43.45
N PRO A 176 -44.29 26.38 -44.00
CA PRO A 176 -45.41 25.70 -43.37
C PRO A 176 -45.67 24.30 -44.00
N ALA A 177 -46.50 23.50 -43.34
CA ALA A 177 -46.97 22.22 -43.86
C ALA A 177 -47.78 22.38 -45.17
N PRO A 178 -47.81 21.31 -45.99
CA PRO A 178 -49.08 20.87 -46.55
C PRO A 178 -49.38 19.41 -46.17
N ALA A 179 -50.65 19.10 -46.31
CA ALA A 179 -51.34 17.97 -45.71
C ALA A 179 -51.16 16.65 -46.48
N SER A 180 -51.41 15.58 -45.71
CA SER A 180 -52.06 14.31 -46.08
C SER A 180 -51.44 13.40 -47.16
N GLY A 181 -51.19 12.15 -46.75
CA GLY A 181 -51.58 10.99 -47.54
C GLY A 181 -50.47 9.97 -47.84
N LYS A 182 -50.53 8.82 -47.11
CA LYS A 182 -49.91 7.51 -47.41
C LYS A 182 -48.36 7.39 -47.31
N ALA A 183 -47.88 6.91 -46.16
CA ALA A 183 -46.84 5.86 -46.09
C ALA A 183 -46.71 5.29 -44.65
N PRO A 184 -47.60 4.39 -44.19
CA PRO A 184 -47.39 3.67 -42.93
C PRO A 184 -46.15 2.76 -42.99
N ASP A 185 -45.81 2.24 -44.17
CA ASP A 185 -44.82 1.18 -44.36
C ASP A 185 -43.37 1.63 -44.13
N ALA A 186 -42.96 2.77 -44.70
CA ALA A 186 -41.56 3.23 -44.62
C ALA A 186 -41.15 3.65 -43.19
N ALA A 187 -42.07 4.18 -42.41
CA ALA A 187 -41.84 4.55 -41.01
C ALA A 187 -41.74 3.32 -40.10
N GLU A 188 -42.58 2.30 -40.34
CA GLU A 188 -42.52 1.03 -39.62
C GLU A 188 -41.26 0.23 -39.97
N GLU A 189 -40.84 0.21 -41.23
CA GLU A 189 -39.61 -0.45 -41.67
C GLU A 189 -38.37 0.17 -41.01
N LYS A 190 -38.29 1.51 -40.99
CA LYS A 190 -37.23 2.24 -40.28
C LYS A 190 -37.24 1.97 -38.76
N ARG A 191 -38.43 1.82 -38.15
CA ARG A 191 -38.57 1.44 -36.74
C ARG A 191 -38.06 0.02 -36.49
N ARG A 192 -38.41 -0.94 -37.35
CA ARG A 192 -37.93 -2.34 -37.27
C ARG A 192 -36.42 -2.45 -37.46
N ALA A 193 -35.86 -1.70 -38.41
CA ALA A 193 -34.40 -1.64 -38.62
C ALA A 193 -33.66 -1.11 -37.38
N ARG A 194 -34.14 0.00 -36.81
CA ARG A 194 -33.58 0.57 -35.57
C ARG A 194 -33.71 -0.38 -34.38
N LEU A 195 -34.83 -1.09 -34.26
CA LEU A 195 -35.03 -2.07 -33.18
C LEU A 195 -34.07 -3.27 -33.33
N LYS A 196 -33.86 -3.75 -34.56
CA LYS A 196 -32.89 -4.83 -34.84
C LYS A 196 -31.45 -4.39 -34.56
N GLU A 197 -31.08 -3.16 -34.89
CA GLU A 197 -29.77 -2.58 -34.58
C GLU A 197 -29.59 -2.41 -33.06
N ALA A 198 -30.60 -1.88 -32.36
CA ALA A 198 -30.59 -1.76 -30.91
C ALA A 198 -30.49 -3.12 -30.21
N MET A 199 -31.20 -4.15 -30.69
CA MET A 199 -31.09 -5.51 -30.17
C MET A 199 -29.68 -6.08 -30.38
N LYS A 200 -29.07 -5.89 -31.56
CA LYS A 200 -27.69 -6.32 -31.82
C LYS A 200 -26.70 -5.61 -30.89
N ALA A 201 -26.83 -4.29 -30.73
CA ALA A 201 -26.00 -3.51 -29.82
C ALA A 201 -26.16 -3.99 -28.36
N ALA A 202 -27.39 -4.26 -27.92
CA ALA A 202 -27.66 -4.80 -26.59
C ALA A 202 -27.02 -6.19 -26.38
N THR A 203 -27.12 -7.09 -27.37
CA THR A 203 -26.48 -8.41 -27.29
C THR A 203 -24.95 -8.33 -27.27
N ALA A 204 -24.36 -7.42 -28.04
CA ALA A 204 -22.91 -7.20 -28.04
C ALA A 204 -22.44 -6.63 -26.69
N ALA A 205 -23.17 -5.66 -26.14
CA ALA A 205 -22.88 -5.09 -24.82
C ALA A 205 -23.01 -6.14 -23.69
N ALA A 206 -24.03 -7.00 -23.74
CA ALA A 206 -24.19 -8.09 -22.78
C ALA A 206 -23.05 -9.12 -22.87
N ALA A 207 -22.61 -9.46 -24.09
CA ALA A 207 -21.49 -10.35 -24.31
C ALA A 207 -20.16 -9.75 -23.84
N GLU A 208 -19.96 -8.44 -24.02
CA GLU A 208 -18.79 -7.74 -23.48
C GLU A 208 -18.83 -7.70 -21.94
N ALA A 209 -19.98 -7.38 -21.34
CA ALA A 209 -20.15 -7.39 -19.88
C ALA A 209 -19.82 -8.77 -19.29
N SER A 210 -20.35 -9.85 -19.87
CA SER A 210 -20.04 -11.22 -19.43
C SER A 210 -18.55 -11.55 -19.51
N ARG A 211 -17.83 -11.07 -20.55
CA ARG A 211 -16.38 -11.25 -20.65
C ARG A 211 -15.64 -10.49 -19.56
N ARG A 212 -16.06 -9.25 -19.26
CA ARG A 212 -15.44 -8.48 -18.18
C ARG A 212 -15.69 -9.11 -16.82
N ASP A 213 -16.87 -9.67 -16.58
CA ASP A 213 -17.16 -10.41 -15.34
C ASP A 213 -16.26 -11.65 -15.20
N ASP A 214 -16.04 -12.38 -16.30
CA ASP A 214 -15.11 -13.51 -16.33
C ASP A 214 -13.66 -13.10 -16.08
N ASP A 215 -13.23 -11.96 -16.63
CA ASP A 215 -11.90 -11.40 -16.42
C ASP A 215 -11.71 -10.95 -14.96
N VAL A 216 -12.72 -10.30 -14.35
CA VAL A 216 -12.69 -9.92 -12.93
C VAL A 216 -12.59 -11.16 -12.04
N ARG A 217 -13.44 -12.17 -12.26
CA ARG A 217 -13.41 -13.41 -11.49
C ARG A 217 -12.03 -14.09 -11.56
N ARG A 218 -11.42 -14.14 -12.75
CA ARG A 218 -10.07 -14.70 -12.91
C ARG A 218 -9.03 -13.91 -12.15
N ALA A 219 -9.08 -12.58 -12.21
CA ALA A 219 -8.17 -11.72 -11.47
C ALA A 219 -8.33 -11.88 -9.94
N GLU A 220 -9.57 -12.06 -9.46
CA GLU A 220 -9.85 -12.34 -8.05
C GLU A 220 -9.27 -13.70 -7.60
N GLU A 221 -9.46 -14.75 -8.40
CA GLU A 221 -8.88 -16.08 -8.14
C GLU A 221 -7.34 -16.06 -8.14
N GLU A 222 -6.73 -15.35 -9.10
CA GLU A 222 -5.27 -15.17 -9.16
C GLU A 222 -4.75 -14.39 -7.95
N HIS A 223 -5.46 -13.35 -7.50
CA HIS A 223 -5.13 -12.58 -6.32
C HIS A 223 -5.24 -13.42 -5.03
N GLU A 224 -6.30 -14.22 -4.87
CA GLU A 224 -6.46 -15.11 -3.72
C GLU A 224 -5.37 -16.19 -3.67
N GLN A 225 -5.00 -16.75 -4.82
CA GLN A 225 -3.89 -17.70 -4.92
C GLN A 225 -2.54 -17.04 -4.59
N ALA A 226 -2.29 -15.84 -5.09
CA ALA A 226 -1.08 -15.09 -4.78
C ALA A 226 -0.99 -14.76 -3.28
N GLY A 227 -2.11 -14.34 -2.67
CA GLY A 227 -2.22 -14.10 -1.23
C GLY A 227 -1.95 -15.36 -0.40
N SER A 228 -2.51 -16.50 -0.80
CA SER A 228 -2.29 -17.79 -0.14
C SER A 228 -0.82 -18.25 -0.23
N ARG A 229 -0.20 -18.11 -1.41
CA ARG A 229 1.23 -18.40 -1.60
C ARG A 229 2.12 -17.51 -0.76
N ARG A 230 1.78 -16.23 -0.64
CA ARG A 230 2.49 -15.28 0.23
C ARG A 230 2.38 -15.68 1.70
N SER A 231 1.17 -15.98 2.20
CA SER A 231 0.98 -16.42 3.59
C SER A 231 1.79 -17.68 3.92
N ALA A 232 1.77 -18.68 3.03
CA ALA A 232 2.55 -19.89 3.19
C ALA A 232 4.07 -19.63 3.16
N ALA A 233 4.53 -18.66 2.36
CA ALA A 233 5.93 -18.25 2.36
C ALA A 233 6.33 -17.53 3.66
N ASP A 234 5.47 -16.65 4.17
CA ASP A 234 5.68 -15.91 5.42
C ASP A 234 5.74 -16.87 6.63
N GLU A 235 4.83 -17.87 6.70
CA GLU A 235 4.85 -18.92 7.71
C GLU A 235 6.14 -19.76 7.66
N ARG A 236 6.62 -20.08 6.45
CA ARG A 236 7.89 -20.80 6.27
C ARG A 236 9.09 -19.97 6.72
N VAL A 237 9.09 -18.66 6.47
CA VAL A 237 10.13 -17.76 6.97
C VAL A 237 10.13 -17.74 8.50
N ALA A 238 8.97 -17.59 9.13
CA ALA A 238 8.85 -17.60 10.58
C ALA A 238 9.38 -18.90 11.21
N LEU A 239 9.04 -20.06 10.62
CA LEU A 239 9.55 -21.36 11.06
C LEU A 239 11.08 -21.45 10.94
N LEU A 240 11.64 -21.05 9.80
CA LEU A 240 13.09 -21.09 9.56
C LEU A 240 13.85 -20.13 10.48
N THR A 241 13.28 -18.96 10.81
CA THR A 241 13.86 -18.04 11.78
C THR A 241 13.88 -18.63 13.18
N ALA A 242 12.80 -19.31 13.60
CA ALA A 242 12.77 -20.00 14.89
C ALA A 242 13.83 -21.12 14.97
N GLN A 243 13.94 -21.93 13.90
CA GLN A 243 14.96 -22.98 13.80
C GLN A 243 16.39 -22.44 13.80
N LEU A 244 16.62 -21.30 13.14
CA LEU A 244 17.92 -20.62 13.17
C LEU A 244 18.26 -20.17 14.59
N GLY A 245 17.31 -19.58 15.31
CA GLY A 245 17.50 -19.20 16.71
C GLY A 245 17.88 -20.40 17.59
N GLU A 246 17.16 -21.51 17.47
CA GLU A 246 17.47 -22.74 18.22
C GLU A 246 18.88 -23.27 17.91
N ALA A 247 19.26 -23.31 16.62
CA ALA A 247 20.59 -23.75 16.21
C ALA A 247 21.71 -22.80 16.69
N GLU A 248 21.45 -21.49 16.78
CA GLU A 248 22.40 -20.52 17.32
C GLU A 248 22.61 -20.69 18.83
N GLU A 249 21.54 -20.95 19.59
CA GLU A 249 21.59 -21.26 21.02
C GLU A 249 22.34 -22.58 21.29
N GLU A 250 22.06 -23.62 20.50
CA GLU A 250 22.78 -24.89 20.57
C GLU A 250 24.27 -24.69 20.28
N ARG A 251 24.60 -23.94 19.21
CA ARG A 251 25.98 -23.61 18.85
C ARG A 251 26.69 -22.87 19.98
N ARG A 252 26.04 -21.89 20.62
CA ARG A 252 26.62 -21.13 21.74
C ARG A 252 26.90 -22.04 22.93
N THR A 253 25.92 -22.86 23.31
CA THR A 253 26.05 -23.82 24.42
C THR A 253 27.18 -24.82 24.16
N ALA A 254 27.28 -25.33 22.94
CA ALA A 254 28.35 -26.25 22.54
C ALA A 254 29.73 -25.58 22.59
N ALA A 255 29.83 -24.30 22.18
CA ALA A 255 31.07 -23.54 22.25
C ALA A 255 31.52 -23.31 23.71
N GLU A 256 30.60 -22.90 24.59
CA GLU A 256 30.87 -22.75 26.02
C GLU A 256 31.35 -24.06 26.65
N ALA A 257 30.68 -25.18 26.37
CA ALA A 257 31.08 -26.49 26.86
C ALA A 257 32.46 -26.93 26.33
N ALA A 258 32.79 -26.60 25.08
CA ALA A 258 34.10 -26.88 24.50
C ALA A 258 35.22 -26.07 25.17
N ASP A 259 34.96 -24.80 25.46
CA ASP A 259 35.90 -23.93 26.18
C ASP A 259 36.15 -24.43 27.61
N GLU A 260 35.09 -24.80 28.34
CA GLU A 260 35.20 -25.39 29.68
C GLU A 260 35.96 -26.73 29.65
N ALA A 261 35.70 -27.59 28.66
CA ALA A 261 36.45 -28.83 28.49
C ALA A 261 37.93 -28.55 28.19
N SER A 262 38.24 -27.55 27.37
CA SER A 262 39.61 -27.12 27.07
C SER A 262 40.36 -26.64 28.31
N VAL A 263 39.69 -25.89 29.20
CA VAL A 263 40.25 -25.46 30.49
C VAL A 263 40.53 -26.68 31.37
N ARG A 264 39.56 -27.59 31.54
CA ARG A 264 39.74 -28.82 32.35
C ARG A 264 40.88 -29.69 31.86
N VAL A 265 41.03 -29.86 30.54
CA VAL A 265 42.16 -30.60 29.95
C VAL A 265 43.48 -29.94 30.27
N ARG A 266 43.58 -28.60 30.19
CA ARG A 266 44.80 -27.86 30.53
C ARG A 266 45.16 -28.01 32.00
N ASP A 267 44.19 -27.95 32.91
CA ASP A 267 44.42 -28.08 34.34
C ASP A 267 44.82 -29.52 34.72
N ALA A 268 44.12 -30.52 34.20
CA ALA A 268 44.49 -31.93 34.38
C ALA A 268 45.91 -32.22 33.86
N ALA A 269 46.30 -31.66 32.72
CA ALA A 269 47.66 -31.80 32.19
C ALA A 269 48.72 -31.13 33.08
N ARG A 270 48.39 -30.00 33.74
CA ARG A 270 49.28 -29.34 34.70
C ARG A 270 49.44 -30.17 35.98
N GLU A 271 48.34 -30.70 36.51
CA GLU A 271 48.34 -31.58 37.68
C GLU A 271 49.12 -32.87 37.43
N GLN A 272 48.91 -33.51 36.27
CA GLN A 272 49.67 -34.69 35.86
C GLN A 272 51.18 -34.40 35.83
N LYS A 273 51.61 -33.29 35.22
CA LYS A 273 53.02 -32.87 35.20
C LYS A 273 53.57 -32.62 36.60
N ALA A 274 52.80 -31.99 37.48
CA ALA A 274 53.19 -31.77 38.88
C ALA A 274 53.35 -33.09 39.65
N ALA A 275 52.41 -34.03 39.48
CA ALA A 275 52.46 -35.35 40.08
C ALA A 275 53.67 -36.16 39.57
N GLN A 276 53.96 -36.14 38.27
CA GLN A 276 55.14 -36.78 37.68
C GLN A 276 56.44 -36.21 38.26
N ARG A 277 56.56 -34.87 38.37
CA ARG A 277 57.73 -34.22 38.99
C ARG A 277 57.90 -34.61 40.46
N LYS A 278 56.80 -34.66 41.22
CA LYS A 278 56.82 -35.09 42.63
C LYS A 278 57.25 -36.55 42.75
N SER A 279 56.68 -37.44 41.95
CA SER A 279 57.04 -38.86 41.89
C SER A 279 58.54 -39.04 41.58
N ALA A 280 59.03 -38.41 40.51
CA ALA A 280 60.46 -38.48 40.14
C ALA A 280 61.39 -37.98 41.26
N ARG A 281 61.02 -36.88 41.93
CA ARG A 281 61.79 -36.36 43.08
C ARG A 281 61.79 -37.33 44.26
N THR A 282 60.65 -37.93 44.59
CA THR A 282 60.54 -38.92 45.67
C THR A 282 61.36 -40.17 45.34
N SER A 283 61.28 -40.70 44.12
CA SER A 283 62.09 -41.84 43.69
C SER A 283 63.59 -41.57 43.80
N GLN A 284 64.06 -40.39 43.39
CA GLN A 284 65.47 -39.99 43.57
C GLN A 284 65.90 -39.87 45.03
N VAL A 285 64.99 -39.54 45.95
CA VAL A 285 65.29 -39.51 47.39
C VAL A 285 65.39 -40.93 47.94
N VAL A 286 64.45 -41.80 47.57
CA VAL A 286 64.47 -43.22 47.95
C VAL A 286 65.77 -43.88 47.47
N GLU A 287 66.13 -43.70 46.20
CA GLU A 287 67.37 -44.26 45.62
C GLU A 287 68.64 -43.79 46.34
N ARG A 288 68.71 -42.51 46.71
CA ARG A 288 69.82 -41.95 47.49
C ARG A 288 69.91 -42.54 48.90
N LEU A 289 68.77 -42.77 49.56
CA LEU A 289 68.73 -43.35 50.89
C LEU A 289 69.05 -44.85 50.87
N SER A 290 68.60 -45.60 49.86
CA SER A 290 68.89 -47.03 49.71
C SER A 290 70.32 -47.31 49.24
N GLY A 291 70.91 -46.46 48.40
CA GLY A 291 72.28 -46.60 47.92
C GLY A 291 73.36 -46.24 48.96
N GLY A 292 72.98 -45.51 50.01
CA GLY A 292 73.89 -45.13 51.11
C GLY A 292 74.15 -46.24 52.14
N ASP A 293 73.40 -47.35 52.10
CA ASP A 293 73.48 -48.44 53.09
C ASP A 293 74.38 -49.61 52.64
N SER A 294 74.96 -49.55 51.43
CA SER A 294 75.81 -50.62 50.88
C SER A 294 77.32 -50.42 51.12
N GLY A 295 77.71 -49.59 52.09
CA GLY A 295 79.11 -49.22 52.31
C GLY A 295 79.45 -48.87 53.75
N ARG A 296 79.31 -49.83 54.67
CA ARG A 296 80.04 -49.87 55.94
C ARG A 296 80.31 -51.30 56.37
#